data_AF-I0EUL0-F1
#
_entry.id   AF-I0EUL0-F1
#
_cell.length_a   1.000
_cell.length_b   1.000
_cell.length_c   1.000
_cell.angle_alpha   90.00
_cell.angle_beta   90.00
_cell.angle_gamma   90.00
#
_symmetry.space_group_name_H-M   'P 1'
#
loop_
_entity.id
_entity.type
_entity.pdbx_description
1 polymer ?
#
loop_
_entity_poly.entity_id
_entity_poly.type
_entity_poly.pdbx_seq_one_letter_code
_entity_poly.pdbx_strand_id
1 'polypeptide(L)' 'MVLISGDFGAAFNMVNFCQNLGLLCVYATTKRECAESVNEKGELVKTSIFRHVRFREYEK' A
#
# COMPACT_ATOMS: atom_id res chain seq x y z
N MET A 1 -11.49 14.89 1.39
CA MET A 1 -10.41 13.90 1.16
C MET A 1 -10.69 12.71 2.07
N VAL A 2 -10.88 11.52 1.52
CA VAL A 2 -11.20 10.30 2.30
C VAL A 2 -10.01 9.34 2.21
N LEU A 3 -9.44 8.96 3.35
CA LEU A 3 -8.38 7.96 3.45
C LEU A 3 -9.01 6.65 3.94
N ILE A 4 -8.91 5.60 3.14
CA ILE A 4 -9.45 4.27 3.45
C ILE A 4 -8.29 3.38 3.86
N SER A 5 -8.18 3.05 5.15
CA SER A 5 -7.20 2.09 5.66
C SER A 5 -7.93 0.97 6.42
N GLY A 6 -7.87 -0.26 5.90
CA GLY A 6 -8.53 -1.42 6.48
C GLY A 6 -8.20 -2.69 5.71
N ASP A 7 -8.75 -3.81 6.17
CA ASP A 7 -8.65 -5.12 5.51
C ASP A 7 -9.00 -5.04 4.01
N PHE A 8 -8.33 -5.83 3.17
CA PHE A 8 -8.40 -5.74 1.70
C PHE A 8 -9.85 -5.72 1.19
N GLY A 9 -10.71 -6.60 1.72
CA GLY A 9 -12.12 -6.67 1.30
C GLY A 9 -12.92 -5.43 1.71
N ALA A 10 -12.66 -4.89 2.90
CA ALA A 10 -13.33 -3.69 3.39
C ALA A 10 -12.87 -2.43 2.65
N ALA A 11 -11.58 -2.34 2.31
CA ALA A 11 -11.04 -1.21 1.56
C ALA A 11 -11.63 -1.12 0.15
N PHE A 12 -11.81 -2.26 -0.53
CA PHE A 12 -12.43 -2.29 -1.86
C PHE A 12 -13.90 -1.86 -1.83
N ASN A 13 -14.67 -2.37 -0.86
CA ASN A 13 -16.07 -1.98 -0.69
C ASN A 13 -16.21 -0.47 -0.40
N MET A 14 -15.31 0.09 0.40
CA MET A 14 -15.29 1.52 0.70
C MET A 14 -14.92 2.38 -0.51
N VAL A 15 -13.98 1.94 -1.35
CA VAL A 15 -13.65 2.63 -2.61
C VAL A 15 -14.89 2.66 -3.51
N ASN A 16 -15.58 1.53 -3.69
CA ASN A 16 -16.80 1.47 -4.50
C ASN A 16 -17.91 2.37 -3.92
N PHE A 17 -18.09 2.38 -2.61
CA PHE A 17 -19.06 3.27 -1.95
C PHE A 17 -18.73 4.75 -2.21
N CYS A 18 -17.49 5.15 -2.03
CA CYS A 18 -17.06 6.54 -2.27
C CYS A 18 -17.18 6.93 -3.76
N GLN A 19 -16.84 6.04 -4.69
CA GLN A 19 -17.04 6.26 -6.12
C GLN A 19 -18.51 6.43 -6.48
N ASN A 20 -19.42 5.66 -5.88
CA ASN A 20 -20.87 5.80 -6.11
C ASN A 20 -21.43 7.14 -5.60
N LEU A 21 -20.77 7.76 -4.62
CA LEU A 21 -21.09 9.09 -4.12
C LEU A 21 -20.45 10.23 -4.93
N GLY A 22 -19.72 9.92 -6.01
CA GLY A 22 -19.00 10.90 -6.82
C GLY A 22 -17.76 11.47 -6.12
N LEU A 23 -17.24 10.79 -5.10
CA LEU A 23 -16.07 11.24 -4.35
C LEU A 23 -14.77 10.76 -5.01
N LEU A 24 -13.75 11.64 -4.99
CA LEU A 24 -12.42 11.30 -5.45
C LEU A 24 -11.76 10.29 -4.51
N CYS A 25 -11.50 9.09 -5.03
CA CYS A 25 -10.84 8.01 -4.30
C CYS A 25 -9.36 7.96 -4.67
N VAL A 26 -8.47 8.06 -3.68
CA VAL A 26 -7.03 7.97 -3.88
C VAL A 26 -6.44 6.85 -3.02
N TYR A 27 -5.46 6.13 -3.56
CA TYR A 27 -4.73 5.08 -2.85
C TYR A 27 -3.22 5.37 -2.82
N ALA A 28 -2.55 4.92 -1.77
CA ALA A 28 -1.11 5.09 -1.62
C ALA A 28 -0.35 4.00 -2.38
N THR A 29 0.52 4.41 -3.30
CA THR A 29 1.50 3.49 -3.91
C THR A 29 2.75 3.44 -3.05
N THR A 30 3.12 2.24 -2.59
CA THR A 30 4.39 1.98 -1.91
C THR A 30 5.30 1.15 -2.80
N LYS A 31 6.59 1.44 -2.79
CA LYS A 31 7.63 0.58 -3.38
C LYS A 31 8.17 -0.30 -2.28
N ARG A 32 8.20 -1.61 -2.52
CA ARG A 32 8.81 -2.59 -1.63
C ARG A 32 10.15 -3.03 -2.22
N GLU A 33 11.22 -2.81 -1.49
CA GLU A 33 12.55 -3.31 -1.83
C GLU A 33 12.93 -4.37 -0.79
N CYS A 34 13.23 -5.58 -1.27
CA CYS A 34 13.65 -6.69 -0.42
C CYS A 34 15.12 -6.98 -0.70
N ALA A 35 15.93 -7.02 0.36
CA ALA A 35 17.33 -7.40 0.30
C ALA A 35 17.59 -8.55 1.28
N GLU A 36 18.43 -9.50 0.88
CA GLU A 36 18.90 -10.58 1.72
C GLU A 36 20.41 -10.43 1.90
N SER A 37 20.88 -10.50 3.13
CA SER A 37 22.31 -10.35 3.46
C SER A 37 22.68 -11.34 4.55
N VAL A 38 23.85 -11.95 4.42
CA VAL A 38 24.43 -12.76 5.50
C VAL A 38 25.16 -11.83 6.45
N ASN A 39 24.83 -11.87 7.74
CA ASN A 39 25.50 -11.05 8.75
C ASN A 39 26.85 -11.67 9.16
N GLU A 40 27.62 -10.94 9.98
CA GLU A 40 28.94 -11.39 10.46
C GLU A 40 28.90 -12.70 11.27
N LYS A 41 27.72 -13.12 11.74
CA LYS A 41 27.49 -14.37 12.48
C LYS A 41 27.04 -15.53 11.58
N GLY A 42 26.94 -15.32 10.27
CA GLY A 42 26.49 -16.33 9.31
C GLY A 42 24.97 -16.49 9.21
N GLU A 43 24.19 -15.60 9.81
CA GLU A 43 22.72 -15.65 9.78
C GLU A 43 22.19 -14.97 8.51
N LEU A 44 21.16 -15.56 7.88
CA LEU A 44 20.46 -14.96 6.75
C LEU A 44 19.48 -13.89 7.26
N VAL A 45 19.77 -12.63 6.94
CA VAL A 45 18.92 -11.49 7.30
C VAL A 45 18.15 -11.04 6.06
N LYS A 46 16.83 -10.99 6.19
CA LYS A 46 15.93 -10.45 5.17
C LYS A 46 15.42 -9.08 5.60
N THR A 47 15.76 -8.06 4.82
CA THR A 47 15.32 -6.68 5.03
C THR A 47 14.26 -6.33 4.00
N SER A 48 13.10 -5.85 4.45
CA SER A 48 12.03 -5.34 3.58
C SER A 48 11.82 -3.86 3.85
N ILE A 49 12.18 -3.02 2.88
CA ILE A 49 12.04 -1.56 2.94
C ILE A 49 10.77 -1.18 2.19
N PHE A 50 9.83 -0.53 2.89
CA PHE A 50 8.60 -0.01 2.32
C PHE A 50 8.71 1.52 2.22
N ARG A 51 8.77 2.03 0.99
CA ARG A 51 8.87 3.47 0.73
C ARG A 51 7.58 3.98 0.12
N HIS A 52 6.96 4.99 0.74
CA HIS A 52 5.86 5.71 0.11
C HIS A 52 6.36 6.40 -1.17
N VAL A 53 5.63 6.22 -2.28
CA VAL A 53 5.97 6.82 -3.58
C VAL A 53 5.07 8.02 -3.86
N ARG A 54 3.76 7.80 -3.97
CA ARG A 54 2.75 8.84 -4.19
C ARG A 54 1.35 8.31 -3.92
N PHE A 55 0.39 9.21 -3.81
CA PHE A 55 -1.03 8.88 -3.97
C PHE A 55 -1.42 8.85 -5.45
N ARG A 56 -2.32 7.94 -5.82
CA ARG A 56 -2.89 7.81 -7.17
C ARG A 56 -4.40 7.76 -7.06
N GLU A 57 -5.09 8.36 -8.02
CA GLU A 57 -6.53 8.16 -8.16
C GLU A 57 -6.83 6.71 -8.51
N TYR A 58 -7.93 6.22 -7.97
CA TYR A 58 -8.40 4.86 -8.25
C TYR A 58 -9.10 4.84 -9.60
N GLU A 59 -8.47 4.22 -10.60
CA GLU A 59 -9.05 3.98 -11.92
C GLU A 59 -10.02 2.76 -11.85
N LYS A 60 -11.18 2.88 -12.50
CA LYS A 60 -12.20 1.82 -12.55
C LYS A 60 -11.82 0.69 -13.50
#